data_AF-A0A948KWJ5-F1
#
_entry.id   AF-A0A948KWJ5-F1
#
_cell.length_a   1.000
_cell.length_b   1.000
_cell.length_c   1.000
_cell.angle_alpha   90.00
_cell.angle_beta   90.00
_cell.angle_gamma   90.00
#
_symmetry.space_group_name_H-M   'P 1'
#
loop_
_entity.id
_entity.type
_entity.pdbx_description
1 polymer ?
#
loop_
_entity_poly.entity_id
_entity_poly.type
_entity_poly.pdbx_seq_one_letter_code
_entity_poly.pdbx_strand_id
1 'polypeptide(L)'
;MQPQVEELAANVTARGEELSALEASISQATSAADTAVWTGRFVAKEGDTPTGLSLTLGEDAHFVMSNADGRSVEGSYTLSDTELVMSDVTGSVGNASFPMTCPISQMGTAFLVGEADDDCVLSGLQLDRSR
;
A
#
# COMPACT_ATOMS: atom_id res chain seq x y z
N MET A 1 14.71 51.19 -23.10
CA MET A 1 13.62 50.18 -23.09
C MET A 1 14.04 48.93 -22.33
N GLN A 2 14.51 49.06 -21.08
CA GLN A 2 15.10 47.95 -20.30
C GLN A 2 14.43 47.58 -18.97
N PRO A 3 13.66 48.44 -18.25
CA PRO A 3 13.17 48.06 -16.92
C PRO A 3 12.10 46.97 -16.95
N GLN A 4 11.34 46.87 -18.05
CA GLN A 4 10.30 45.85 -18.22
C GLN A 4 10.86 44.44 -18.33
N VAL A 5 12.12 44.26 -18.76
CA VAL A 5 12.71 42.93 -18.97
C VAL A 5 13.25 42.36 -17.65
N GLU A 6 13.82 43.21 -16.80
CA GLU A 6 14.27 42.82 -15.44
C GLU A 6 13.08 42.49 -14.52
N GLU A 7 12.00 43.27 -14.59
CA GLU A 7 10.79 43.01 -13.81
C GLU A 7 10.10 41.71 -14.25
N LEU A 8 10.07 41.42 -15.55
CA LEU A 8 9.52 40.18 -16.08
C LEU A 8 10.39 38.96 -15.72
N ALA A 9 11.72 39.09 -15.77
CA ALA A 9 12.64 38.04 -15.35
C ALA A 9 12.48 37.71 -13.85
N ALA A 10 12.38 38.72 -12.99
CA ALA A 10 12.12 38.53 -11.57
C ALA A 10 10.77 37.84 -11.30
N ASN A 11 9.72 38.21 -12.04
CA ASN A 11 8.41 37.59 -11.91
C ASN A 11 8.39 36.11 -12.34
N VAL A 12 9.10 35.78 -13.43
CA VAL A 12 9.20 34.40 -13.93
C VAL A 12 9.96 33.51 -12.94
N THR A 13 11.05 34.02 -12.33
CA THR A 13 11.78 33.27 -11.30
C THR A 13 10.90 32.99 -10.09
N ALA A 14 10.21 34.02 -9.56
CA ALA A 14 9.32 33.86 -8.41
C ALA A 14 8.21 32.83 -8.67
N ARG A 15 7.56 32.90 -9.85
CA ARG A 15 6.53 31.93 -10.25
C ARG A 15 7.08 30.52 -10.44
N GLY A 16 8.33 30.41 -10.89
CA GLY A 16 9.02 29.11 -11.02
C GLY A 16 9.26 28.43 -9.67
N GLU A 17 9.65 29.20 -8.65
CA GLU A 17 9.83 28.71 -7.28
C GLU A 17 8.49 28.28 -6.66
N GLU A 18 7.42 29.06 -6.87
CA GLU A 18 6.06 28.72 -6.42
C GLU A 18 5.55 27.42 -7.08
N LEU A 19 5.78 27.26 -8.39
CA LEU A 19 5.41 26.04 -9.12
C LEU A 19 6.17 24.82 -8.60
N SER A 20 7.49 24.93 -8.41
CA SER A 20 8.30 23.83 -7.90
C SER A 20 7.90 23.41 -6.49
N ALA A 21 7.58 24.37 -5.62
CA ALA A 21 7.06 24.09 -4.28
C ALA A 21 5.69 23.40 -4.32
N LEU A 22 4.82 23.82 -5.24
CA LEU A 22 3.50 23.20 -5.43
C LEU A 22 3.62 21.76 -5.94
N GLU A 23 4.50 21.50 -6.91
CA GLU A 23 4.77 20.15 -7.42
C GLU A 23 5.29 19.22 -6.33
N ALA A 24 6.22 19.69 -5.48
CA ALA A 24 6.70 18.94 -4.33
C ALA A 24 5.57 18.64 -3.33
N SER A 25 4.70 19.61 -3.05
CA SER A 25 3.56 19.43 -2.15
C SER A 25 2.54 18.42 -2.72
N ILE A 26 2.29 18.45 -4.03
CA ILE A 26 1.39 17.49 -4.69
C ILE A 26 1.98 16.09 -4.61
N SER A 27 3.26 15.93 -4.96
CA SER A 27 3.95 14.63 -4.88
C SER A 27 3.91 14.04 -3.47
N GLN A 28 4.11 14.86 -2.44
CA GLN A 28 4.05 14.40 -1.05
C GLN A 28 2.63 14.00 -0.64
N ALA A 29 1.63 14.79 -1.04
CA ALA A 29 0.22 14.51 -0.76
C ALA A 29 -0.26 13.23 -1.45
N THR A 30 0.16 12.98 -2.70
CA THR A 30 -0.17 11.74 -3.42
C THR A 30 0.48 10.52 -2.74
N SER A 31 1.78 10.57 -2.42
CA SER A 31 2.45 9.45 -1.75
C SER A 31 1.85 9.10 -0.38
N ALA A 32 1.42 10.10 0.39
CA ALA A 32 0.74 9.89 1.67
C ALA A 32 -0.68 9.32 1.48
N ALA A 33 -1.42 9.80 0.47
CA ALA A 33 -2.75 9.30 0.15
C ALA A 33 -2.70 7.86 -0.35
N ASP A 34 -1.76 7.52 -1.23
CA ASP A 34 -1.55 6.15 -1.71
C ASP A 34 -1.29 5.22 -0.53
N THR A 35 -0.34 5.55 0.35
CA THR A 35 -0.03 4.75 1.55
C THR A 35 -1.26 4.55 2.45
N ALA A 36 -2.06 5.59 2.67
CA ALA A 36 -3.24 5.52 3.53
C ALA A 36 -4.38 4.62 2.97
N VAL A 37 -4.45 4.45 1.65
CA VAL A 37 -5.41 3.50 1.03
C VAL A 37 -5.05 2.06 1.41
N TRP A 38 -3.77 1.77 1.61
CA TRP A 38 -3.27 0.43 1.87
C TRP A 38 -3.16 0.05 3.35
N THR A 39 -3.13 1.01 4.27
CA THR A 39 -3.12 0.74 5.71
C THR A 39 -4.53 0.49 6.23
N GLY A 40 -4.71 -0.37 7.22
CA GLY A 40 -6.00 -0.70 7.82
C GLY A 40 -6.23 -2.20 7.98
N ARG A 41 -7.46 -2.58 8.35
CA ARG A 41 -7.86 -3.98 8.48
C ARG A 41 -8.57 -4.46 7.22
N PHE A 42 -8.22 -5.65 6.77
CA PHE A 42 -8.73 -6.31 5.58
C PHE A 42 -9.21 -7.72 5.93
N VAL A 43 -10.25 -8.17 5.24
CA VAL A 43 -10.76 -9.54 5.33
C VAL A 43 -10.63 -10.18 3.96
N ALA A 44 -9.99 -11.35 3.91
CA ALA A 44 -9.83 -12.09 2.68
C ALA A 44 -11.13 -12.80 2.30
N LYS A 45 -11.44 -12.78 1.01
CA LYS A 45 -12.61 -13.39 0.41
C LYS A 45 -12.22 -14.15 -0.84
N GLU A 46 -12.94 -15.24 -1.08
CA GLU A 46 -12.97 -15.95 -2.35
C GLU A 46 -14.34 -15.64 -2.99
N GLY A 47 -14.34 -14.73 -3.97
CA GLY A 47 -15.56 -14.11 -4.47
C GLY A 47 -16.34 -13.40 -3.36
N ASP A 48 -17.62 -13.75 -3.17
CA ASP A 48 -18.47 -13.18 -2.12
C ASP A 48 -18.29 -13.82 -0.73
N THR A 49 -17.47 -14.87 -0.62
CA THR A 49 -17.37 -15.68 0.61
C THR A 49 -16.13 -15.30 1.42
N PRO A 50 -16.25 -14.88 2.69
CA PRO A 50 -15.10 -14.65 3.55
C PRO A 50 -14.40 -15.97 3.89
N THR A 51 -13.08 -16.01 3.73
CA THR A 51 -12.25 -17.19 4.02
C THR A 51 -11.97 -17.34 5.53
N GLY A 52 -12.29 -16.31 6.31
CA GLY A 52 -11.94 -16.22 7.73
C GLY A 52 -10.49 -15.79 7.99
N LEU A 53 -9.73 -15.47 6.93
CA LEU A 53 -8.44 -14.83 7.04
C LEU A 53 -8.61 -13.31 7.11
N SER A 54 -7.88 -12.66 8.00
CA SER A 54 -7.81 -11.20 8.08
C SER A 54 -6.36 -10.72 8.12
N LEU A 55 -6.10 -9.62 7.42
CA LEU A 55 -4.80 -8.96 7.36
C LEU A 55 -4.96 -7.53 7.86
N THR A 56 -4.07 -7.08 8.74
CA THR A 56 -3.99 -5.69 9.18
C THR A 56 -2.65 -5.14 8.78
N LEU A 57 -2.64 -4.00 8.08
CA LEU A 57 -1.43 -3.28 7.66
C LEU A 57 -1.36 -1.97 8.44
N GLY A 58 -0.34 -1.82 9.29
CA GLY A 58 -0.09 -0.64 10.11
C GLY A 58 0.72 0.43 9.38
N GLU A 59 0.56 1.70 9.77
CA GLU A 59 1.34 2.82 9.21
C GLU A 59 2.85 2.74 9.54
N ASP A 60 3.22 1.89 10.49
CA ASP A 60 4.58 1.60 10.95
C ASP A 60 5.29 0.51 10.14
N ALA A 61 4.74 0.14 8.97
CA ALA A 61 5.23 -0.96 8.13
C ALA A 61 5.19 -2.33 8.84
N HIS A 62 4.31 -2.48 9.83
CA HIS A 62 4.06 -3.74 10.51
C HIS A 62 2.73 -4.35 10.08
N PHE A 63 2.67 -5.67 9.94
CA PHE A 63 1.44 -6.39 9.61
C PHE A 63 1.06 -7.41 10.67
N VAL A 64 -0.23 -7.71 10.74
CA VAL A 64 -0.78 -8.83 11.51
C VAL A 64 -1.75 -9.59 10.62
N MET A 65 -1.48 -10.88 10.43
CA MET A 65 -2.36 -11.78 9.68
C MET A 65 -2.87 -12.88 10.60
N SER A 66 -4.19 -13.10 10.60
CA SER A 66 -4.86 -14.06 11.46
C SER A 66 -5.86 -14.90 10.68
N ASN A 67 -5.97 -16.18 11.02
CA ASN A 67 -6.98 -17.08 10.44
C ASN A 67 -8.16 -17.33 11.38
N ALA A 68 -9.17 -18.05 10.88
CA ALA A 68 -10.37 -18.42 11.64
C ALA A 68 -10.09 -19.31 12.86
N ASP A 69 -8.98 -20.06 12.86
CA ASP A 69 -8.56 -20.91 13.98
C ASP A 69 -7.94 -20.10 15.14
N GLY A 70 -7.83 -18.78 15.00
CA GLY A 70 -7.22 -17.89 15.99
C GLY A 70 -5.68 -17.93 15.99
N ARG A 71 -5.06 -18.54 14.96
CA ARG A 71 -3.61 -18.42 14.75
C ARG A 71 -3.30 -17.09 14.09
N SER A 72 -2.21 -16.49 14.52
CA SER A 72 -1.73 -15.22 13.98
C SER A 72 -0.23 -15.28 13.68
N VAL A 73 0.15 -14.50 12.69
CA VAL A 73 1.52 -14.17 12.37
C VAL A 73 1.62 -12.66 12.25
N GLU A 74 2.71 -12.11 12.75
CA GLU A 74 2.99 -10.69 12.70
C GLU A 74 4.42 -10.46 12.23
N GLY A 75 4.70 -9.33 11.61
CA GLY A 75 6.02 -9.04 11.06
C GLY A 75 6.08 -7.72 10.31
N SER A 76 7.12 -7.54 9.52
CA SER A 76 7.29 -6.35 8.69
C SER A 76 6.69 -6.56 7.31
N TYR A 77 6.16 -5.50 6.70
CA TYR A 77 5.74 -5.52 5.31
C TYR A 77 6.37 -4.38 4.51
N THR A 78 6.57 -4.64 3.23
CA THR A 78 6.87 -3.62 2.23
C THR A 78 5.81 -3.69 1.16
N LEU A 79 5.33 -2.53 0.73
CA LEU A 79 4.24 -2.43 -0.23
C LEU A 79 4.65 -1.54 -1.39
N SER A 80 4.37 -2.00 -2.59
CA SER A 80 4.44 -1.24 -3.84
C SER A 80 3.08 -1.25 -4.54
N ASP A 81 2.97 -0.55 -5.67
CA ASP A 81 1.76 -0.55 -6.49
C ASP A 81 1.36 -1.93 -7.02
N THR A 82 2.32 -2.87 -7.08
CA THR A 82 2.15 -4.18 -7.71
C THR A 82 2.40 -5.36 -6.78
N GLU A 83 3.04 -5.15 -5.63
CA GLU A 83 3.49 -6.23 -4.76
C GLU A 83 3.37 -5.88 -3.27
N LEU A 84 2.92 -6.85 -2.47
CA LEU A 84 3.00 -6.87 -1.03
C LEU A 84 4.04 -7.92 -0.62
N VAL A 85 5.12 -7.48 0.01
CA VAL A 85 6.16 -8.34 0.56
C VAL A 85 5.98 -8.39 2.07
N MET A 86 5.93 -9.59 2.65
CA MET A 86 5.85 -9.80 4.10
C MET A 86 7.07 -10.59 4.57
N SER A 87 7.76 -10.08 5.58
CA SER A 87 9.03 -10.62 6.08
C SER A 87 9.17 -10.47 7.60
N ASP A 88 10.28 -10.98 8.14
CA ASP A 88 10.67 -10.79 9.56
C ASP A 88 9.58 -11.20 10.55
N VAL A 89 8.97 -12.35 10.29
CA VAL A 89 7.76 -12.76 11.00
C VAL A 89 7.99 -13.46 12.33
N THR A 90 7.01 -13.32 13.21
CA THR A 90 6.85 -14.08 14.45
C THR A 90 5.47 -14.74 14.45
N GLY A 91 5.44 -16.05 14.74
CA GLY A 91 4.21 -16.85 14.70
C GLY A 91 4.03 -17.62 13.41
N SER A 92 2.83 -18.16 13.20
CA SER A 92 2.49 -18.91 11.99
C SER A 92 0.98 -18.93 11.75
N VAL A 93 0.58 -18.93 10.50
CA VAL A 93 -0.82 -18.98 10.10
C VAL A 93 -0.99 -19.91 8.91
N GLY A 94 -1.90 -20.88 9.02
CA GLY A 94 -2.13 -21.89 7.98
C GLY A 94 -0.82 -22.56 7.52
N ASN A 95 -0.59 -22.51 6.19
CA ASN A 95 0.63 -22.98 5.52
C ASN A 95 1.48 -21.81 4.98
N ALA A 96 1.34 -20.60 5.56
CA ALA A 96 2.10 -19.45 5.12
C ALA A 96 3.60 -19.63 5.38
N SER A 97 4.39 -19.44 4.34
CA SER A 97 5.84 -19.42 4.39
C SER A 97 6.31 -17.98 4.24
N PHE A 98 7.33 -17.58 5.00
CA PHE A 98 7.88 -16.23 4.97
C PHE A 98 9.41 -16.28 4.79
N PRO A 99 10.01 -15.31 4.08
CA PRO A 99 9.38 -14.17 3.44
C PRO A 99 8.51 -14.58 2.24
N MET A 100 7.41 -13.86 2.00
CA MET A 100 6.51 -14.10 0.88
C MET A 100 6.24 -12.81 0.13
N THR A 101 6.07 -12.94 -1.19
CA THR A 101 5.71 -11.83 -2.09
C THR A 101 4.39 -12.16 -2.76
N CYS A 102 3.42 -11.26 -2.58
CA CYS A 102 2.09 -11.37 -3.13
C CYS A 102 1.90 -10.30 -4.21
N PRO A 103 1.68 -10.66 -5.48
CA PRO A 103 1.31 -9.69 -6.49
C PRO A 103 -0.07 -9.14 -6.13
N ILE A 104 -0.22 -7.83 -6.16
CA ILE A 104 -1.46 -7.15 -5.80
C ILE A 104 -1.89 -6.17 -6.90
N SER A 105 -3.20 -5.95 -6.98
CA SER A 105 -3.79 -4.93 -7.83
C SER A 105 -4.91 -4.23 -7.07
N GLN A 106 -4.86 -2.90 -7.05
CA GLN A 106 -5.84 -2.10 -6.34
C GLN A 106 -7.17 -2.07 -7.10
N MET A 107 -8.27 -2.32 -6.39
CA MET A 107 -9.63 -2.26 -6.92
C MET A 107 -10.51 -1.42 -6.00
N GLY A 108 -10.38 -0.10 -6.10
CA GLY A 108 -11.12 0.85 -5.27
C GLY A 108 -10.68 0.76 -3.81
N THR A 109 -11.56 0.25 -2.94
CA THR A 109 -11.26 0.04 -1.50
C THR A 109 -10.85 -1.39 -1.15
N ALA A 110 -10.77 -2.26 -2.15
CA ALA A 110 -10.31 -3.63 -2.03
C ALA A 110 -9.02 -3.81 -2.84
N PHE A 111 -8.30 -4.89 -2.59
CA PHE A 111 -7.21 -5.32 -3.44
C PHE A 111 -7.36 -6.79 -3.82
N LEU A 112 -7.10 -7.07 -5.09
CA LEU A 112 -6.96 -8.43 -5.57
C LEU A 112 -5.52 -8.85 -5.40
N VAL A 113 -5.33 -10.04 -4.86
CA VAL A 113 -4.04 -10.70 -4.89
C VAL A 113 -4.01 -11.56 -6.15
N GLY A 114 -3.08 -11.25 -7.04
CA GLY A 114 -2.86 -12.00 -8.26
C GLY A 114 -2.41 -13.43 -7.98
N GLU A 115 -2.41 -14.26 -9.02
CA GLU A 115 -1.82 -15.59 -8.93
C GLU A 115 -0.29 -15.44 -8.82
N ALA A 116 0.28 -15.96 -7.74
CA ALA A 116 1.71 -16.17 -7.59
C ALA A 116 2.01 -17.66 -7.75
N ASP A 117 3.15 -18.00 -8.34
CA ASP A 117 3.48 -19.38 -8.70
C ASP A 117 3.43 -20.35 -7.51
N ASP A 118 3.84 -19.99 -6.27
CA ASP A 118 3.63 -20.85 -5.08
C ASP A 118 3.80 -20.16 -3.70
N ASP A 119 4.44 -18.99 -3.59
CA ASP A 119 4.83 -18.44 -2.28
C ASP A 119 3.78 -17.57 -1.57
N CYS A 120 2.70 -17.19 -2.25
CA CYS A 120 1.67 -16.34 -1.66
C CYS A 120 0.41 -17.12 -1.25
N VAL A 121 0.19 -17.29 0.05
CA VAL A 121 -1.05 -17.91 0.58
C VAL A 121 -2.32 -17.09 0.34
N LEU A 122 -2.16 -15.84 -0.08
CA LEU A 122 -3.25 -14.94 -0.41
C LEU A 122 -3.60 -15.00 -1.91
N SER A 123 -2.87 -15.77 -2.72
CA SER A 123 -3.07 -15.84 -4.18
C SER A 123 -4.53 -16.12 -4.54
N GLY A 124 -5.07 -15.32 -5.46
CA GLY A 124 -6.45 -15.44 -5.92
C GLY A 124 -7.51 -14.92 -4.95
N LEU A 125 -7.12 -14.40 -3.78
CA LEU A 125 -8.05 -13.82 -2.81
C LEU A 125 -8.25 -12.33 -3.05
N GLN A 126 -9.45 -11.87 -2.72
CA GLN A 126 -9.77 -10.45 -2.62
C GLN A 126 -9.72 -10.02 -1.15
N LEU A 127 -8.98 -8.95 -0.86
CA LEU A 127 -8.84 -8.38 0.46
C LEU A 127 -9.70 -7.11 0.53
N ASP A 128 -10.85 -7.25 1.19
CA ASP A 128 -11.80 -6.17 1.37
C ASP A 128 -11.51 -5.42 2.66
N ARG A 129 -11.46 -4.09 2.58
CA ARG A 129 -11.29 -3.25 3.76
C ARG A 129 -12.46 -3.43 4.72
N SER A 130 -12.16 -3.96 5.90
CA SER A 130 -13.07 -3.96 7.04
C SER A 130 -13.12 -2.54 7.60
N ARG A 131 -14.34 -2.01 7.73
CA ARG A 131 -14.56 -0.79 8.50
C ARG A 131 -14.28 -0.99 9.98
#